data_AF-A0A953XYG1-F1
#
_entry.id   AF-A0A953XYG1-F1
#
_cell.length_a   1.000
_cell.length_b   1.000
_cell.length_c   1.000
_cell.angle_alpha   90.00
_cell.angle_beta   90.00
_cell.angle_gamma   90.00
#
_symmetry.space_group_name_H-M   'P 1'
#
loop_
_entity.id
_entity.type
_entity.pdbx_description
1 polymer ?
#
loop_
_entity_poly.entity_id
_entity_poly.type
_entity_poly.pdbx_seq_one_letter_code
_entity_poly.pdbx_strand_id
1 'polypeptide(L)'
;GRIGIITLQRMQTGLEQPIIELLKPLMARLGVSCRASLEHEELLVAVAARHKAEETILFQLRHDDLTHLPNRRQLMQTLEEMRATEIANQSLGALLFLDLDRFKMVNDTLGHSVGDRLLVEVARKLERVVGERGIVHRLSGDEFVILLGNLGGDLEQARSRVNHLLEEIRAEFSDSMIAGEHRLHVTPSTGIELFPDGDCT
;
A
#
# COMPACT_ATOMS: atom_id res chain seq x y z
N GLY A 1 6.97 62.23 -7.79
CA GLY A 1 7.93 61.09 -7.74
C GLY A 1 9.32 61.62 -7.54
N ARG A 2 10.04 61.17 -6.51
CA ARG A 2 11.49 61.36 -6.40
C ARG A 2 12.13 59.99 -6.44
N ILE A 3 12.67 59.63 -7.59
CA ILE A 3 13.51 58.44 -7.74
C ILE A 3 14.85 58.83 -7.13
N GLY A 4 15.18 58.24 -5.98
CA GLY A 4 16.51 58.33 -5.41
C GLY A 4 17.45 57.42 -6.19
N ILE A 5 18.49 57.98 -6.79
CA ILE A 5 19.56 57.20 -7.43
C ILE A 5 20.51 56.77 -6.31
N ILE A 6 20.61 55.46 -6.06
CA ILE A 6 21.63 54.88 -5.18
C ILE A 6 22.81 54.48 -6.05
N THR A 7 23.89 55.26 -5.99
CA THR A 7 25.14 54.94 -6.70
C THR A 7 26.02 54.09 -5.80
N LEU A 8 26.20 52.81 -6.15
CA LEU A 8 27.14 51.93 -5.46
C LEU A 8 28.56 52.17 -6.00
N GLN A 9 29.38 52.89 -5.24
CA GLN A 9 30.78 53.12 -5.57
C GLN A 9 31.66 52.04 -4.92
N ARG A 10 32.48 51.36 -5.72
CA ARG A 10 33.44 50.37 -5.22
C ARG A 10 34.49 51.08 -4.36
N MET A 11 34.56 50.77 -3.07
CA MET A 11 35.64 51.26 -2.20
C MET A 11 36.98 50.68 -2.66
N GLN A 12 37.96 51.54 -2.93
CA GLN A 12 39.32 51.15 -3.34
C GLN A 12 40.26 50.87 -2.15
N THR A 13 39.88 51.24 -0.93
CA THR A 13 40.59 50.94 0.31
C THR A 13 39.89 49.80 1.06
N GLY A 14 40.67 48.83 1.55
CA GLY A 14 40.16 47.79 2.42
C GLY A 14 39.63 48.36 3.74
N LEU A 15 38.84 47.57 4.47
CA LEU A 15 38.42 47.94 5.82
C LEU A 15 39.63 48.20 6.71
N GLU A 16 39.61 49.28 7.48
CA GLU A 16 40.70 49.59 8.41
C GLU A 16 40.80 48.53 9.51
N GLN A 17 42.02 48.18 9.94
CA GLN A 17 42.30 47.17 10.97
C GLN A 17 41.38 47.23 12.20
N PRO A 18 41.08 48.40 12.80
CA PRO A 18 40.20 48.50 13.96
C PRO A 18 38.76 48.03 13.68
N ILE A 19 38.24 48.30 12.48
CA ILE A 19 36.90 47.87 12.03
C ILE A 19 36.90 46.36 11.80
N ILE A 20 37.99 45.80 11.24
CA ILE A 20 38.16 44.36 11.07
C ILE A 20 38.18 43.65 12.43
N GLU A 21 38.93 44.15 13.41
CA GLU A 21 38.98 43.58 14.78
C GLU A 21 37.60 43.58 15.45
N LEU A 22 36.82 44.64 15.27
CA LEU A 22 35.44 44.74 15.77
C LEU A 22 34.48 43.76 15.06
N LEU A 23 34.67 43.50 13.77
CA LEU A 23 33.83 42.60 12.98
C LEU A 23 34.18 41.12 13.15
N LYS A 24 35.45 40.78 13.44
CA LYS A 24 35.92 39.40 13.65
C LYS A 24 35.02 38.54 14.55
N PRO A 25 34.65 38.96 15.78
CA PRO A 25 33.79 38.15 16.64
C PRO A 25 32.38 37.98 16.07
N LEU A 26 31.87 38.99 15.35
CA LEU A 26 30.56 38.92 14.69
C LEU A 26 30.58 37.93 13.53
N MET A 27 31.61 37.98 12.69
CA MET A 27 31.80 37.04 11.58
C MET A 27 32.03 35.61 12.06
N ALA A 28 32.77 35.42 13.16
CA ALA A 28 32.93 34.11 13.78
C ALA A 28 31.59 33.53 14.26
N ARG A 29 30.75 34.34 14.93
CA ARG A 29 29.41 33.93 15.37
C ARG A 29 28.48 33.63 14.20
N LEU A 30 28.49 34.46 13.15
CA LEU A 30 27.75 34.22 11.91
C LEU A 30 28.21 32.91 11.24
N GLY A 31 29.52 32.66 11.16
CA GLY A 31 30.06 31.43 10.59
C GLY A 31 29.66 30.17 11.36
N VAL A 32 29.59 30.24 12.69
CA VAL A 32 29.03 29.15 13.51
C VAL A 32 27.55 28.97 13.23
N SER A 33 26.78 30.05 13.18
CA SER A 33 25.33 30.01 12.91
C SER A 33 25.02 29.44 11.52
N CYS A 34 25.71 29.90 10.47
CA CYS A 34 25.51 29.40 9.11
C CYS A 34 25.85 27.92 8.99
N ARG A 35 26.93 27.46 9.65
CA ARG A 35 27.29 26.04 9.67
C ARG A 35 26.22 25.20 10.34
N ALA A 36 25.74 25.64 11.51
CA ALA A 36 24.66 24.95 12.22
C ALA A 36 23.38 24.88 11.37
N SER A 37 23.05 25.94 10.62
CA SER A 37 21.90 25.93 9.70
C SER A 37 22.07 24.93 8.55
N LEU A 38 23.26 24.82 7.96
CA LEU A 38 23.54 23.85 6.89
C LEU A 38 23.50 22.41 7.40
N GLU A 39 24.14 22.13 8.55
CA GLU A 39 24.10 20.82 9.20
C GLU A 39 22.66 20.42 9.58
N HIS A 40 21.85 21.39 10.02
CA HIS A 40 20.45 21.15 10.33
C HIS A 40 19.65 20.76 9.09
N GLU A 41 19.86 21.43 7.96
CA GLU A 41 19.19 21.10 6.69
C GLU A 41 19.58 19.69 6.20
N GLU A 42 20.87 19.32 6.28
CA GLU A 42 21.33 17.96 5.97
C GLU A 42 20.68 16.91 6.89
N LEU A 43 20.58 17.20 8.19
CA LEU A 43 19.93 16.31 9.15
C LEU A 43 18.45 16.12 8.84
N LEU A 44 17.73 17.19 8.47
CA LEU A 44 16.32 17.10 8.09
C LEU A 44 16.13 16.19 6.87
N VAL A 45 16.99 16.32 5.86
CA VAL A 45 16.98 15.44 4.69
C VAL A 45 17.26 13.99 5.08
N ALA A 46 18.25 13.74 5.94
CA ALA A 46 18.59 12.40 6.41
C ALA A 46 17.46 11.76 7.22
N VAL A 47 16.80 12.52 8.10
CA VAL A 47 15.63 12.07 8.88
C VAL A 47 14.47 11.73 7.96
N ALA A 48 14.16 12.58 6.97
CA ALA A 48 13.11 12.32 5.99
C ALA A 48 13.40 11.05 5.16
N ALA A 49 14.64 10.87 4.72
CA ALA A 49 15.07 9.67 4.00
C ALA A 49 14.92 8.40 4.86
N ARG A 50 15.28 8.47 6.15
CA ARG A 50 15.09 7.38 7.10
C ARG A 50 13.62 7.01 7.28
N HIS A 51 12.76 7.99 7.50
CA HIS A 51 11.31 7.76 7.64
C HIS A 51 10.72 7.11 6.39
N LYS A 52 11.08 7.59 5.20
CA LYS A 52 10.64 6.98 3.94
C LYS A 52 11.11 5.54 3.78
N ALA A 53 12.34 5.23 4.19
CA ALA A 53 12.86 3.87 4.18
C ALA A 53 12.07 2.97 5.17
N GLU A 54 11.78 3.47 6.37
CA GLU A 54 10.96 2.77 7.36
C GLU A 54 9.55 2.48 6.83
N GLU A 55 8.89 3.46 6.23
CA GLU A 55 7.56 3.27 5.61
C GLU A 55 7.60 2.23 4.50
N THR A 56 8.63 2.27 3.65
CA THR A 56 8.81 1.30 2.56
C THR A 56 8.97 -0.12 3.11
N ILE A 57 9.82 -0.29 4.14
CA ILE A 57 10.01 -1.58 4.81
C ILE A 57 8.70 -2.06 5.42
N LEU A 58 7.97 -1.19 6.12
CA LEU A 58 6.68 -1.55 6.72
C LEU A 58 5.65 -1.96 5.66
N PHE A 59 5.61 -1.27 4.53
CA PHE A 59 4.73 -1.62 3.41
C PHE A 59 5.07 -3.01 2.86
N GLN A 60 6.34 -3.26 2.54
CA GLN A 60 6.82 -4.54 2.01
C GLN A 60 6.57 -5.71 2.98
N LEU A 61 6.68 -5.48 4.29
CA LEU A 61 6.36 -6.51 5.28
C LEU A 61 4.85 -6.82 5.37
N ARG A 62 3.98 -5.97 4.83
CA ARG A 62 2.49 -6.09 4.91
C ARG A 62 1.83 -6.40 3.58
N HIS A 63 2.54 -6.25 2.46
CA HIS A 63 1.98 -6.44 1.12
C HIS A 63 2.81 -7.45 0.34
N ASP A 64 2.17 -8.01 -0.68
CA ASP A 64 2.80 -8.84 -1.69
C ASP A 64 3.54 -7.95 -2.70
N ASP A 65 4.79 -8.28 -3.02
CA ASP A 65 5.61 -7.43 -3.89
C ASP A 65 5.14 -7.42 -5.36
N LEU A 66 4.43 -8.46 -5.80
CA LEU A 66 3.97 -8.59 -7.19
C LEU A 66 2.63 -7.90 -7.41
N THR A 67 1.64 -8.17 -6.56
CA THR A 67 0.26 -7.67 -6.74
C THR A 67 -0.05 -6.44 -5.90
N HIS A 68 0.84 -6.07 -4.96
CA HIS A 68 0.62 -5.02 -3.96
C HIS A 68 -0.59 -5.25 -3.04
N LEU A 69 -1.21 -6.43 -3.09
CA LEU A 69 -2.26 -6.80 -2.17
C LEU A 69 -1.70 -7.02 -0.75
N PRO A 70 -2.48 -6.75 0.30
CA PRO A 70 -2.23 -7.25 1.64
C PRO A 70 -1.76 -8.72 1.65
N ASN A 71 -0.65 -8.98 2.32
CA ASN A 71 -0.08 -10.33 2.39
C ASN A 71 -0.71 -11.14 3.54
N ARG A 72 -0.23 -12.38 3.72
CA ARG A 72 -0.67 -13.29 4.79
C ARG A 72 -0.59 -12.66 6.19
N ARG A 73 0.45 -11.86 6.49
CA ARG A 73 0.59 -11.22 7.79
C ARG A 73 -0.50 -10.18 8.00
N GLN A 74 -0.79 -9.40 6.97
CA GLN A 74 -1.88 -8.43 7.01
C GLN A 74 -3.25 -9.10 7.14
N LEU A 75 -3.46 -10.23 6.45
CA LEU A 75 -4.70 -11.00 6.55
C LEU A 75 -5.01 -11.39 7.99
N MET A 76 -4.05 -11.97 8.70
CA MET A 76 -4.27 -12.44 10.08
C MET A 76 -4.68 -11.30 11.00
N GLN A 77 -3.98 -10.17 10.91
CA GLN A 77 -4.32 -8.98 11.69
C GLN A 77 -5.73 -8.46 11.36
N THR A 78 -6.03 -8.30 10.07
CA THR A 78 -7.34 -7.79 9.62
C THR A 78 -8.48 -8.74 9.97
N LEU A 79 -8.26 -10.06 9.95
CA LEU A 79 -9.25 -11.04 10.35
C LEU A 79 -9.58 -10.96 11.84
N GLU A 80 -8.57 -10.83 12.71
CA GLU A 80 -8.77 -10.67 14.15
C GLU A 80 -9.56 -9.40 14.47
N GLU A 81 -9.16 -8.27 13.87
CA GLU A 81 -9.82 -6.97 14.03
C GLU A 81 -11.28 -7.02 13.53
N MET A 82 -11.51 -7.60 12.35
CA MET A 82 -12.84 -7.74 11.75
C MET A 82 -13.72 -8.65 12.60
N ARG A 83 -13.23 -9.81 13.03
CA ARG A 83 -14.00 -10.74 13.88
C ARG A 83 -14.46 -10.08 15.17
N ALA A 84 -13.58 -9.33 15.85
CA ALA A 84 -13.95 -8.60 17.06
C ALA A 84 -15.04 -7.55 16.78
N THR A 85 -14.95 -6.86 15.64
CA THR A 85 -15.93 -5.85 15.21
C THR A 85 -17.29 -6.49 14.90
N GLU A 86 -17.32 -7.60 14.18
CA GLU A 86 -18.55 -8.32 13.85
C GLU A 86 -19.26 -8.87 15.09
N ILE A 87 -18.52 -9.43 16.05
CA ILE A 87 -19.06 -9.85 17.35
C ILE A 87 -19.71 -8.67 18.08
N ALA A 88 -19.03 -7.54 18.16
CA ALA A 88 -19.54 -6.35 18.85
C ALA A 88 -20.82 -5.79 18.19
N ASN A 89 -20.90 -5.88 16.87
CA ASN A 89 -22.01 -5.36 16.08
C ASN A 89 -23.16 -6.37 15.88
N GLN A 90 -23.05 -7.59 16.42
CA GLN A 90 -23.99 -8.69 16.18
C GLN A 90 -24.22 -8.93 14.67
N SER A 91 -23.14 -8.86 13.91
CA SER A 91 -23.11 -9.02 12.47
C SER A 91 -22.18 -10.17 12.10
N LEU A 92 -22.30 -10.64 10.85
CA LEU A 92 -21.47 -11.68 10.28
C LEU A 92 -20.46 -11.09 9.29
N GLY A 93 -19.29 -11.69 9.24
CA GLY A 93 -18.31 -11.55 8.18
C GLY A 93 -18.16 -12.86 7.39
N ALA A 94 -17.40 -12.81 6.30
CA ALA A 94 -17.07 -13.99 5.50
C ALA A 94 -15.60 -13.98 5.11
N LEU A 95 -15.00 -15.17 5.10
CA LEU A 95 -13.69 -15.44 4.51
C LEU A 95 -13.91 -16.31 3.28
N LEU A 96 -13.45 -15.82 2.13
CA LEU A 96 -13.45 -16.58 0.89
C LEU A 96 -12.01 -16.91 0.55
N PHE A 97 -11.69 -18.18 0.38
CA PHE A 97 -10.40 -18.66 -0.10
C PHE A 97 -10.50 -19.01 -1.58
N LEU A 98 -9.57 -18.50 -2.40
CA LEU A 98 -9.56 -18.67 -3.85
C LEU A 98 -8.21 -19.24 -4.29
N ASP A 99 -8.25 -20.28 -5.11
CA ASP A 99 -7.08 -20.92 -5.74
C ASP A 99 -7.27 -20.94 -7.26
N LEU A 100 -6.27 -20.56 -8.05
CA LEU A 100 -6.42 -20.48 -9.51
C LEU A 100 -6.22 -21.84 -10.16
N ASP A 101 -7.28 -22.35 -10.78
CA ASP A 101 -7.24 -23.66 -11.44
C ASP A 101 -6.16 -23.69 -12.53
N ARG A 102 -5.27 -24.69 -12.45
CA ARG A 102 -4.22 -24.97 -13.44
C ARG A 102 -3.20 -23.85 -13.62
N PHE A 103 -3.02 -22.94 -12.66
CA PHE A 103 -2.00 -21.89 -12.76
C PHE A 103 -0.59 -22.42 -13.01
N LYS A 104 -0.22 -23.53 -12.37
CA LYS A 104 1.05 -24.22 -12.63
C LYS A 104 1.26 -24.57 -14.11
N MET A 105 0.21 -25.00 -14.81
CA MET A 105 0.27 -25.31 -16.24
C MET A 105 0.57 -24.06 -17.07
N VAL A 106 0.05 -22.90 -16.68
CA VAL A 106 0.38 -21.61 -17.32
C VAL A 106 1.87 -21.31 -17.16
N ASN A 107 2.42 -21.46 -15.95
CA ASN A 107 3.85 -21.25 -15.70
C ASN A 107 4.73 -22.22 -16.48
N ASP A 108 4.36 -23.50 -16.51
CA ASP A 108 5.13 -24.54 -17.19
C ASP A 108 5.09 -24.38 -18.71
N THR A 109 3.98 -23.87 -19.27
CA THR A 109 3.78 -23.75 -20.74
C THR A 109 4.24 -22.41 -21.30
N LEU A 110 3.97 -21.31 -20.59
CA LEU A 110 4.16 -19.93 -21.07
C LEU A 110 5.23 -19.16 -20.28
N GLY A 111 5.78 -19.78 -19.24
CA GLY A 111 6.83 -19.21 -18.39
C GLY A 111 6.29 -18.35 -17.25
N HIS A 112 7.09 -18.27 -16.18
CA HIS A 112 6.75 -17.53 -14.95
C HIS A 112 6.38 -16.06 -15.19
N SER A 113 7.01 -15.38 -16.16
CA SER A 113 6.67 -13.98 -16.46
C SER A 113 5.23 -13.78 -16.93
N VAL A 114 4.64 -14.78 -17.62
CA VAL A 114 3.23 -14.76 -18.04
C VAL A 114 2.34 -15.04 -16.84
N GLY A 115 2.73 -15.99 -15.98
CA GLY A 115 2.03 -16.25 -14.73
C GLY A 115 1.99 -15.03 -13.81
N ASP A 116 3.10 -14.32 -13.66
CA ASP A 116 3.17 -13.11 -12.84
C ASP A 116 2.20 -12.03 -13.35
N ARG A 117 2.16 -11.82 -14.68
CA ARG A 117 1.18 -10.90 -15.30
C ARG A 117 -0.27 -11.36 -15.08
N LEU A 118 -0.51 -12.66 -15.16
CA LEU A 118 -1.83 -13.22 -14.88
C LEU A 118 -2.26 -12.97 -13.44
N LEU A 119 -1.36 -13.15 -12.46
CA LEU A 119 -1.64 -12.88 -11.05
C LEU A 119 -1.96 -11.42 -10.78
N VAL A 120 -1.26 -10.49 -11.44
CA VAL A 120 -1.55 -9.05 -11.37
C VAL A 120 -2.94 -8.73 -11.93
N GLU A 121 -3.31 -9.33 -13.06
CA GLU A 121 -4.66 -9.14 -13.64
C GLU A 121 -5.77 -9.75 -12.79
N VAL A 122 -5.52 -10.92 -12.18
CA VAL A 122 -6.43 -11.55 -11.21
C VAL A 122 -6.63 -10.64 -10.00
N ALA A 123 -5.54 -10.14 -9.41
CA ALA A 123 -5.61 -9.22 -8.27
C ALA A 123 -6.47 -8.00 -8.60
N ARG A 124 -6.21 -7.35 -9.75
CA ARG A 124 -6.95 -6.18 -10.22
C ARG A 124 -8.44 -6.47 -10.44
N LYS A 125 -8.78 -7.62 -11.02
CA LYS A 125 -10.18 -8.05 -11.21
C LYS A 125 -10.87 -8.30 -9.87
N LEU A 126 -10.22 -8.98 -8.95
CA LEU A 126 -10.76 -9.24 -7.61
C LEU A 126 -10.97 -7.93 -6.83
N GLU A 127 -10.01 -7.01 -6.80
CA GLU A 127 -10.19 -5.72 -6.12
C GLU A 127 -11.36 -4.93 -6.70
N ARG A 128 -11.49 -4.90 -8.04
CA ARG A 128 -12.60 -4.20 -8.69
C ARG A 128 -13.96 -4.81 -8.35
N VAL A 129 -14.06 -6.14 -8.37
CA VAL A 129 -15.32 -6.83 -8.07
C VAL A 129 -15.64 -6.69 -6.58
N VAL A 130 -14.68 -6.92 -5.68
CA VAL A 130 -14.93 -6.81 -4.24
C VAL A 130 -15.29 -5.37 -3.85
N GLY A 131 -14.52 -4.39 -4.34
CA GLY A 131 -14.73 -2.98 -4.06
C GLY A 131 -14.75 -2.68 -2.56
N GLU A 132 -15.66 -1.81 -2.12
CA GLU A 132 -15.77 -1.39 -0.71
C GLU A 132 -16.38 -2.46 0.21
N ARG A 133 -16.83 -3.60 -0.33
CA ARG A 133 -17.44 -4.68 0.46
C ARG A 133 -16.42 -5.47 1.28
N GLY A 134 -15.13 -5.37 0.94
CA GLY A 134 -14.11 -6.18 1.58
C GLY A 134 -12.70 -5.89 1.11
N ILE A 135 -11.79 -6.77 1.50
CA ILE A 135 -10.35 -6.62 1.28
C ILE A 135 -9.80 -7.90 0.66
N VAL A 136 -9.11 -7.75 -0.47
CA VAL A 136 -8.44 -8.85 -1.17
C VAL A 136 -7.01 -8.98 -0.65
N HIS A 137 -6.59 -10.20 -0.34
CA HIS A 137 -5.27 -10.56 0.13
C HIS A 137 -4.66 -11.59 -0.82
N ARG A 138 -3.34 -11.56 -1.00
CA ARG A 138 -2.59 -12.63 -1.66
C ARG A 138 -1.69 -13.33 -0.65
N LEU A 139 -1.78 -14.65 -0.55
CA LEU A 139 -1.04 -15.41 0.46
C LEU A 139 0.28 -15.94 -0.06
N SER A 140 0.22 -16.61 -1.20
CA SER A 140 1.32 -17.31 -1.85
C SER A 140 0.90 -17.71 -3.25
N GLY A 141 1.81 -17.76 -4.22
CA GLY A 141 1.53 -18.34 -5.55
C GLY A 141 0.24 -17.78 -6.17
N ASP A 142 -0.72 -18.67 -6.36
CA ASP A 142 -2.07 -18.50 -6.91
C ASP A 142 -3.19 -18.42 -5.86
N GLU A 143 -2.84 -18.36 -4.58
CA GLU A 143 -3.79 -18.31 -3.46
C GLU A 143 -4.17 -16.87 -3.08
N PHE A 144 -5.46 -16.58 -3.14
CA PHE A 144 -6.06 -15.31 -2.74
C PHE A 144 -7.09 -15.52 -1.62
N VAL A 145 -7.27 -14.51 -0.77
CA VAL A 145 -8.31 -14.49 0.25
C VAL A 145 -9.07 -13.19 0.19
N ILE A 146 -10.40 -13.26 0.26
CA ILE A 146 -11.27 -12.09 0.40
C ILE A 146 -11.87 -12.11 1.80
N LEU A 147 -11.72 -11.01 2.53
CA LEU A 147 -12.44 -10.78 3.78
C LEU A 147 -13.59 -9.80 3.54
N LEU A 148 -14.80 -10.21 3.90
CA LEU A 148 -16.00 -9.39 3.88
C LEU A 148 -16.46 -9.15 5.32
N GLY A 149 -16.81 -7.91 5.63
CA GLY A 149 -17.44 -7.53 6.89
C GLY A 149 -18.88 -7.05 6.69
N ASN A 150 -19.59 -6.83 7.79
CA ASN A 150 -20.91 -6.21 7.84
C ASN A 150 -21.95 -6.87 6.90
N LEU A 151 -22.04 -8.20 6.94
CA LEU A 151 -23.01 -8.96 6.15
C LEU A 151 -24.40 -9.00 6.79
N GLY A 152 -24.56 -8.43 8.00
CA GLY A 152 -25.79 -8.46 8.78
C GLY A 152 -25.80 -9.60 9.80
N GLY A 153 -26.76 -9.56 10.73
CA GLY A 153 -26.88 -10.56 11.80
C GLY A 153 -27.67 -11.82 11.42
N ASP A 154 -28.28 -11.86 10.23
CA ASP A 154 -29.03 -13.02 9.75
C ASP A 154 -28.17 -13.88 8.81
N LEU A 155 -28.16 -15.19 9.07
CA LEU A 155 -27.33 -16.15 8.35
C LEU A 155 -27.72 -16.27 6.87
N GLU A 156 -29.02 -16.28 6.58
CA GLU A 156 -29.52 -16.38 5.20
C GLU A 156 -29.19 -15.10 4.41
N GLN A 157 -29.34 -13.93 5.03
CA GLN A 157 -28.91 -12.66 4.44
C GLN A 157 -27.40 -12.66 4.14
N ALA A 158 -26.57 -13.09 5.08
CA ALA A 158 -25.13 -13.14 4.89
C ALA A 158 -24.75 -14.10 3.74
N ARG A 159 -25.34 -15.30 3.71
CA ARG A 159 -25.16 -16.27 2.61
C ARG A 159 -25.57 -15.70 1.26
N SER A 160 -26.71 -15.01 1.21
CA SER A 160 -27.20 -14.38 -0.03
C SER A 160 -26.22 -13.33 -0.55
N ARG A 161 -25.69 -12.46 0.33
CA ARG A 161 -24.69 -11.44 -0.06
C ARG A 161 -23.39 -12.06 -0.56
N VAL A 162 -22.90 -13.10 0.10
CA VAL A 162 -21.70 -13.83 -0.33
C VAL A 162 -21.94 -14.48 -1.69
N ASN A 163 -23.07 -15.17 -1.87
CA ASN A 163 -23.42 -15.81 -3.14
C ASN A 163 -23.50 -14.81 -4.30
N HIS A 164 -24.08 -13.63 -4.06
CA HIS A 164 -24.12 -12.56 -5.07
C HIS A 164 -22.71 -12.12 -5.48
N LEU A 165 -21.79 -11.95 -4.53
CA LEU A 165 -20.40 -11.63 -4.84
C LEU A 165 -19.71 -12.76 -5.63
N LEU A 166 -19.95 -14.03 -5.29
CA LEU A 166 -19.39 -15.16 -6.04
C LEU A 166 -19.87 -15.17 -7.49
N GLU A 167 -21.14 -14.84 -7.73
CA GLU A 167 -21.70 -14.75 -9.08
C GLU A 167 -21.01 -13.63 -9.87
N GLU A 168 -20.78 -12.47 -9.25
CA GLU A 168 -20.01 -11.38 -9.87
C GLU A 168 -18.57 -11.78 -10.17
N ILE A 169 -17.89 -12.45 -9.24
CA ILE A 169 -16.53 -12.96 -9.45
C ILE A 169 -16.53 -13.95 -10.62
N ARG A 170 -17.46 -14.92 -10.65
CA ARG A 170 -17.57 -15.89 -11.75
C ARG A 170 -17.82 -15.22 -13.09
N ALA A 171 -18.70 -14.23 -13.14
CA ALA A 171 -18.98 -13.46 -14.35
C ALA A 171 -17.71 -12.73 -14.84
N GLU A 172 -16.97 -12.11 -13.93
CA GLU A 172 -15.74 -11.37 -14.26
C GLU A 172 -14.59 -12.27 -14.73
N PHE A 173 -14.56 -13.52 -14.27
CA PHE A 173 -13.58 -14.54 -14.68
C PHE A 173 -14.04 -15.36 -15.90
N SER A 174 -15.29 -15.20 -16.33
CA SER A 174 -15.79 -15.84 -17.55
C SER A 174 -15.14 -15.26 -18.81
N ASP A 175 -14.76 -13.99 -18.77
CA ASP A 175 -14.00 -13.35 -19.84
C ASP A 175 -12.51 -13.73 -19.79
N SER A 176 -11.90 -13.83 -20.96
CA SER A 176 -10.47 -14.10 -21.06
C SER A 176 -9.62 -12.94 -20.49
N MET A 177 -8.58 -13.29 -19.74
CA MET A 177 -7.59 -12.36 -19.20
C MET A 177 -6.43 -12.16 -20.18
N ILE A 178 -5.82 -10.98 -20.16
CA ILE A 178 -4.68 -10.63 -21.02
C ILE A 178 -3.41 -10.66 -20.17
N ALA A 179 -2.50 -11.58 -20.45
CA ALA A 179 -1.22 -11.71 -19.76
C ALA A 179 -0.05 -11.47 -20.74
N GLY A 180 0.22 -10.20 -21.04
CA GLY A 180 1.11 -9.81 -22.14
C GLY A 180 0.42 -10.00 -23.48
N GLU A 181 0.99 -10.82 -24.38
CA GLU A 181 0.39 -11.12 -25.68
C GLU A 181 -0.58 -12.31 -25.64
N HIS A 182 -0.71 -12.97 -24.48
CA HIS A 182 -1.54 -14.16 -24.33
C HIS A 182 -2.93 -13.84 -23.80
N ARG A 183 -3.93 -14.50 -24.38
CA ARG A 183 -5.31 -14.49 -23.92
C ARG A 183 -5.58 -15.81 -23.18
N LEU A 184 -5.76 -15.73 -21.87
CA LEU A 184 -5.88 -16.89 -20.98
C LEU A 184 -7.27 -16.94 -20.37
N HIS A 185 -7.76 -18.16 -20.13
CA HIS A 185 -8.99 -18.37 -19.39
C HIS A 185 -8.64 -19.17 -18.14
N VAL A 186 -8.87 -18.57 -16.98
CA VAL A 186 -8.62 -19.19 -15.67
C VAL A 186 -9.84 -18.97 -14.79
N THR A 187 -10.18 -20.00 -14.04
CA THR A 187 -11.27 -20.00 -13.08
C THR A 187 -10.69 -20.23 -11.69
N PRO A 188 -11.20 -19.53 -10.66
CA PRO A 188 -10.80 -19.81 -9.30
C PRO A 188 -11.71 -20.88 -8.70
N SER A 189 -11.13 -21.87 -8.04
CA SER A 189 -11.83 -22.70 -7.06
C SER A 189 -12.03 -21.88 -5.79
N THR A 190 -13.22 -21.95 -5.16
CA THR A 190 -13.56 -21.10 -3.99
C THR A 190 -14.07 -21.90 -2.80
N GLY A 191 -13.48 -21.67 -1.64
CA GLY A 191 -13.97 -22.11 -0.31
C GLY A 191 -14.49 -20.91 0.49
N ILE A 192 -15.46 -21.12 1.38
CA ILE A 192 -16.15 -20.03 2.11
C ILE A 192 -16.38 -20.45 3.54
N GLU A 193 -16.09 -19.55 4.47
CA GLU A 193 -16.40 -19.67 5.88
C GLU A 193 -17.08 -18.38 6.37
N LEU A 194 -18.13 -18.49 7.18
CA LEU A 194 -18.78 -17.35 7.83
C LEU A 194 -18.29 -17.24 9.26
N PHE A 195 -18.19 -16.01 9.78
CA PHE A 195 -17.76 -15.80 11.17
C PHE A 195 -18.50 -14.60 11.80
N PRO A 196 -18.56 -14.48 13.13
CA PRO A 196 -18.13 -15.48 14.11
C PRO A 196 -18.94 -16.77 14.00
N ASP A 197 -18.26 -17.93 14.08
CA ASP A 197 -18.94 -19.22 14.16
C ASP A 197 -19.84 -19.22 15.41
N GLY A 198 -21.02 -19.85 15.31
CA GLY A 198 -22.10 -19.72 16.28
C GLY A 198 -21.77 -20.13 17.73
N ASP A 199 -20.58 -20.70 17.96
CA ASP A 199 -20.04 -21.02 19.27
C ASP A 199 -19.31 -19.81 19.90
N CYS A 200 -20.10 -18.81 20.26
CA CYS A 200 -19.77 -17.90 21.35
C CYS A 200 -20.80 -18.10 22.48
N THR A 201 -20.81 -19.29 23.08
CA THR A 201 -21.46 -19.59 24.37
C THR A 201 -20.43 -20.04 25.38
#